data_AF-A0A952SWL7-F1
#
_entry.id   AF-A0A952SWL7-F1
#
_cell.length_a   1.000
_cell.length_b   1.000
_cell.length_c   1.000
_cell.angle_alpha   90.00
_cell.angle_beta   90.00
_cell.angle_gamma   90.00
#
_symmetry.space_group_name_H-M   'P 1'
#
loop_
_entity.id
_entity.type
_entity.pdbx_description
1 polymer ?
#
loop_
_entity_poly.entity_id
_entity_poly.type
_entity_poly.pdbx_seq_one_letter_code
_entity_poly.pdbx_strand_id
1 'polypeptide(L)'
;MHPELRRAYDAEMATAARLYDAGDLQLAFSHLERAHILGQSFSIAHARTHWWMLKVGLRNRDVVEIMGQIPRILGALFFSRVWVPIGNTGGARVPPFKQMPIPHELQVLLDHYGRKAEK
;
A
#
# COMPACT_ATOMS: atom_id res chain seq x y z
N MET A 1 10.94 -9.77 -2.30
CA MET A 1 9.54 -10.22 -2.11
C MET A 1 9.44 -11.61 -2.69
N HIS A 2 8.85 -12.57 -1.96
CA HIS A 2 8.66 -13.94 -2.45
C HIS A 2 7.74 -13.94 -3.70
N PRO A 3 7.90 -14.87 -4.66
CA PRO A 3 7.11 -14.90 -5.89
C PRO A 3 5.58 -14.89 -5.69
N GLU A 4 5.05 -15.71 -4.78
CA GLU A 4 3.61 -15.76 -4.51
C GLU A 4 3.07 -14.45 -3.92
N LEU A 5 3.80 -13.86 -2.96
CA LEU A 5 3.44 -12.55 -2.40
C LEU A 5 3.51 -11.45 -3.46
N ARG A 6 4.51 -11.53 -4.35
CA ARG A 6 4.65 -10.61 -5.48
C ARG A 6 3.51 -10.75 -6.47
N ARG A 7 3.07 -11.97 -6.78
CA ARG A 7 1.94 -12.22 -7.67
C ARG A 7 0.65 -11.61 -7.11
N ALA A 8 0.39 -11.78 -5.82
CA ALA A 8 -0.75 -11.14 -5.16
C ALA A 8 -0.66 -9.62 -5.19
N TYR A 9 0.51 -9.06 -4.84
CA TYR A 9 0.76 -7.61 -4.92
C TYR A 9 0.54 -7.06 -6.34
N ASP A 10 1.14 -7.68 -7.36
CA ASP A 10 1.03 -7.22 -8.74
C ASP A 10 -0.41 -7.36 -9.28
N ALA A 11 -1.18 -8.35 -8.82
CA ALA A 11 -2.61 -8.49 -9.15
C ALA A 11 -3.47 -7.37 -8.56
N GLU A 12 -3.25 -6.99 -7.30
CA GLU A 12 -3.93 -5.85 -6.66
C GLU A 12 -3.56 -4.53 -7.37
N MET A 13 -2.27 -4.33 -7.69
CA MET A 13 -1.81 -3.16 -8.43
C MET A 13 -2.39 -3.07 -9.84
N ALA A 14 -2.48 -4.20 -10.57
CA ALA A 14 -3.07 -4.24 -11.90
C ALA A 14 -4.57 -3.95 -11.87
N THR A 15 -5.28 -4.49 -10.89
CA THR A 15 -6.72 -4.24 -10.70
C THR A 15 -6.98 -2.77 -10.35
N ALA A 16 -6.17 -2.21 -9.44
CA ALA A 16 -6.22 -0.78 -9.11
C ALA A 16 -5.99 0.11 -10.34
N ALA A 17 -5.01 -0.22 -11.18
CA ALA A 17 -4.73 0.52 -12.42
C ALA A 17 -5.92 0.50 -13.38
N ARG A 18 -6.52 -0.67 -13.60
CA ARG A 18 -7.71 -0.82 -14.46
C ARG A 18 -8.90 0.01 -13.95
N LEU A 19 -9.17 -0.03 -12.65
CA LEU A 19 -10.25 0.73 -12.01
C LEU A 19 -9.98 2.24 -12.03
N TYR A 20 -8.71 2.64 -11.84
CA TYR A 20 -8.29 4.02 -11.99
C TYR A 20 -8.61 4.53 -13.39
N ASP A 21 -8.24 3.79 -14.43
CA ASP A 21 -8.49 4.17 -15.82
C ASP A 21 -10.00 4.25 -16.12
N ALA A 22 -10.78 3.31 -15.61
CA ALA A 22 -12.25 3.30 -15.69
C ALA A 22 -12.94 4.44 -14.91
N GLY A 23 -12.24 5.11 -14.00
CA GLY A 23 -12.78 6.20 -13.18
C GLY A 23 -13.38 5.74 -11.85
N ASP A 24 -13.35 4.44 -11.53
CA ASP A 24 -13.81 3.88 -10.26
C ASP A 24 -12.77 4.09 -9.15
N LEU A 25 -12.50 5.34 -8.82
CA LEU A 25 -11.38 5.75 -7.96
C LEU A 25 -11.46 5.18 -6.55
N GLN A 26 -12.65 5.03 -5.99
CA GLN A 26 -12.84 4.45 -4.66
C GLN A 26 -12.42 2.97 -4.63
N LEU A 27 -12.90 2.19 -5.60
CA LEU A 27 -12.51 0.79 -5.74
C LEU A 27 -11.02 0.65 -6.07
N ALA A 28 -10.48 1.52 -6.94
CA ALA A 28 -9.06 1.57 -7.22
C ALA A 28 -8.25 1.77 -5.93
N PHE A 29 -8.68 2.70 -5.06
CA PHE A 29 -8.04 2.96 -3.78
C PHE A 29 -8.09 1.74 -2.86
N SER A 30 -9.24 1.05 -2.74
CA SER A 30 -9.34 -0.16 -1.92
C SER A 30 -8.38 -1.28 -2.36
N HIS A 31 -8.15 -1.44 -3.67
CA HIS A 31 -7.11 -2.36 -4.16
C HIS A 31 -5.69 -1.88 -3.85
N LEU A 32 -5.44 -0.56 -3.86
CA LEU A 32 -4.16 -0.01 -3.42
C LEU A 32 -3.92 -0.22 -1.92
N GLU A 33 -4.95 -0.15 -1.08
CA GLU A 33 -4.82 -0.45 0.36
C GLU A 33 -4.35 -1.89 0.59
N ARG A 34 -4.89 -2.84 -0.18
CA ARG A 34 -4.48 -4.26 -0.14
C ARG A 34 -3.05 -4.44 -0.65
N ALA A 35 -2.72 -3.82 -1.77
CA ALA A 35 -1.36 -3.82 -2.31
C ALA A 35 -0.36 -3.18 -1.33
N HIS A 36 -0.78 -2.15 -0.59
CA HIS A 36 0.04 -1.50 0.42
C HIS A 36 0.36 -2.46 1.56
N ILE A 37 -0.63 -3.17 2.10
CA ILE A 37 -0.44 -4.17 3.17
C ILE A 37 0.54 -5.27 2.71
N LEU A 38 0.36 -5.81 1.51
CA LEU A 38 1.24 -6.85 0.95
C LEU A 38 2.67 -6.34 0.68
N GLY A 39 2.79 -5.07 0.27
CA GLY A 39 4.04 -4.42 -0.10
C GLY A 39 4.76 -3.72 1.06
N GLN A 40 4.15 -3.64 2.25
CA GLN A 40 4.53 -2.70 3.31
C GLN A 40 5.99 -2.88 3.78
N SER A 41 6.44 -4.14 3.86
CA SER A 41 7.81 -4.49 4.25
C SER A 41 8.85 -4.39 3.13
N PHE A 42 8.46 -3.96 1.92
CA PHE A 42 9.31 -3.89 0.73
C PHE A 42 9.32 -2.46 0.15
N SER A 43 10.40 -1.73 0.39
CA SER A 43 10.57 -0.30 0.05
C SER A 43 10.04 0.11 -1.32
N ILE A 44 10.42 -0.60 -2.37
CA ILE A 44 10.03 -0.26 -3.75
C ILE A 44 8.53 -0.50 -3.97
N ALA A 45 8.00 -1.62 -3.49
CA ALA A 45 6.58 -1.94 -3.61
C ALA A 45 5.73 -0.94 -2.81
N HIS A 46 6.17 -0.63 -1.60
CA HIS A 46 5.56 0.34 -0.72
C HIS A 46 5.52 1.75 -1.34
N ALA A 47 6.65 2.26 -1.84
CA ALA A 47 6.73 3.56 -2.51
C ALA A 47 5.89 3.60 -3.80
N ARG A 48 5.90 2.51 -4.59
CA ARG A 48 5.07 2.37 -5.80
C ARG A 48 3.58 2.47 -5.47
N THR A 49 3.13 1.85 -4.39
CA THR A 49 1.72 1.92 -3.98
C THR A 49 1.35 3.33 -3.52
N HIS A 50 2.19 4.01 -2.74
CA HIS A 50 1.95 5.40 -2.36
C HIS A 50 1.90 6.34 -3.55
N TRP A 51 2.75 6.13 -4.56
CA TRP A 51 2.69 6.88 -5.81
C TRP A 51 1.34 6.72 -6.52
N TRP A 52 0.80 5.50 -6.57
CA TRP A 52 -0.52 5.27 -7.16
C TRP A 52 -1.67 5.85 -6.33
N MET A 53 -1.60 5.78 -5.01
CA MET A 53 -2.57 6.45 -4.12
C MET A 53 -2.53 7.98 -4.32
N LEU A 54 -1.35 8.57 -4.50
CA LEU A 54 -1.20 9.98 -4.88
C LEU A 54 -1.87 10.27 -6.23
N LYS A 55 -1.69 9.41 -7.24
CA LYS A 55 -2.41 9.54 -8.52
C LYS A 55 -3.92 9.52 -8.35
N VAL A 56 -4.45 8.66 -7.47
CA VAL A 56 -5.89 8.64 -7.12
C VAL A 56 -6.30 9.96 -6.47
N GLY A 57 -5.54 10.45 -5.49
CA GLY A 57 -5.78 11.75 -4.84
C GLY A 57 -5.81 12.91 -5.84
N LEU A 58 -4.85 12.95 -6.77
CA LEU A 58 -4.80 13.95 -7.85
C LEU A 58 -6.04 13.87 -8.76
N ARG A 59 -6.44 12.66 -9.18
CA ARG A 59 -7.61 12.47 -10.07
C ARG A 59 -8.93 12.78 -9.37
N ASN A 60 -9.02 12.51 -8.07
CA ASN A 60 -10.19 12.81 -7.23
C ASN A 60 -10.20 14.24 -6.68
N ARG A 61 -9.13 15.04 -6.93
CA ARG A 61 -8.90 16.36 -6.32
C ARG A 61 -8.94 16.34 -4.78
N ASP A 62 -8.52 15.23 -4.19
CA ASP A 62 -8.47 15.05 -2.73
C ASP A 62 -7.17 15.62 -2.17
N VAL A 63 -7.22 16.86 -1.70
CA VAL A 63 -6.05 17.60 -1.16
C VAL A 63 -5.48 16.90 0.07
N VAL A 64 -6.31 16.27 0.91
CA VAL A 64 -5.83 15.56 2.10
C VAL A 64 -4.97 14.37 1.70
N GLU A 65 -5.42 13.62 0.69
CA GLU A 65 -4.65 12.49 0.16
C GLU A 65 -3.36 12.96 -0.50
N ILE A 66 -3.42 14.00 -1.34
CA ILE A 66 -2.22 14.54 -2.01
C ILE A 66 -1.15 14.95 -1.00
N MET A 67 -1.51 15.75 0.01
CA MET A 67 -0.56 16.25 1.00
C MET A 67 -0.06 15.14 1.92
N GLY A 68 -0.87 14.12 2.20
CA GLY A 68 -0.48 13.00 3.06
C GLY A 68 0.46 11.99 2.39
N GLN A 69 0.35 11.79 1.07
CA GLN A 69 1.16 10.79 0.37
C GLN A 69 2.59 11.28 0.08
N ILE A 70 2.83 12.57 -0.14
CA ILE A 70 4.17 13.12 -0.40
C ILE A 70 5.19 12.72 0.70
N PRO A 71 4.96 13.00 2.00
CA PRO A 71 5.90 12.60 3.04
C PRO A 71 6.03 11.08 3.18
N ARG A 72 4.98 10.31 2.83
CA ARG A 72 5.03 8.84 2.89
C ARG A 72 5.86 8.22 1.77
N ILE A 73 5.85 8.81 0.57
CA ILE A 73 6.73 8.40 -0.52
C ILE A 73 8.19 8.64 -0.12
N LEU A 74 8.50 9.83 0.42
CA LEU A 74 9.84 10.14 0.92
C LEU A 74 10.22 9.19 2.06
N GLY A 75 9.31 8.95 3.01
CA GLY A 75 9.46 7.98 4.09
C GLY A 75 9.78 6.58 3.61
N ALA A 76 9.03 6.07 2.62
CA ALA A 76 9.23 4.74 2.04
C ALA A 76 10.56 4.62 1.28
N LEU A 77 11.04 5.69 0.64
CA LEU A 77 12.33 5.66 -0.08
C LEU A 77 13.54 5.75 0.85
N PHE A 78 13.49 6.62 1.86
CA PHE A 78 14.65 6.91 2.72
C PHE A 78 14.67 6.12 4.04
N PHE A 79 13.51 5.77 4.60
CA PHE A 79 13.38 5.19 5.94
C PHE A 79 12.68 3.83 5.97
N SER A 80 12.48 3.16 4.82
CA SER A 80 11.77 1.87 4.75
C SER A 80 12.42 0.69 5.48
N ARG A 81 13.63 0.87 6.03
CA ARG A 81 14.24 -0.09 6.96
C ARG A 81 13.87 0.15 8.42
N VAL A 82 13.25 1.29 8.74
CA VAL A 82 12.65 1.55 10.05
C VAL A 82 11.36 0.75 10.11
N TRP A 83 11.24 -0.08 11.14
CA TRP A 83 10.12 -0.97 11.37
C TRP A 83 8.79 -0.19 11.39
N VAL A 84 7.89 -0.50 10.47
CA VAL A 84 6.52 0.04 10.44
C VAL A 84 5.54 -1.12 10.69
N PRO A 85 4.58 -0.96 11.61
CA PRO A 85 3.65 -2.02 11.94
C PRO A 85 2.77 -2.42 10.75
N ILE A 86 2.80 -3.71 10.37
CA ILE A 86 2.06 -4.25 9.23
C ILE A 86 0.55 -4.11 9.45
N GLY A 87 -0.18 -3.79 8.38
CA GLY A 87 -1.64 -3.74 8.37
C GLY A 87 -2.21 -2.33 8.22
N ASN A 88 -1.37 -1.29 8.19
CA ASN A 88 -1.82 0.04 7.81
C ASN A 88 -2.34 0.02 6.37
N THR A 89 -3.43 0.72 6.06
CA THR A 89 -3.95 0.74 4.69
C THR A 89 -3.27 1.77 3.78
N GLY A 90 -2.45 2.67 4.33
CA GLY A 90 -1.62 3.59 3.56
C GLY A 90 -2.30 4.89 3.11
N GLY A 91 -3.59 5.09 3.39
CA GLY A 91 -4.30 6.34 3.08
C GLY A 91 -4.01 7.49 4.06
N ALA A 92 -4.05 8.73 3.57
CA ALA A 92 -3.60 9.91 4.32
C ALA A 92 -4.39 10.20 5.61
N ARG A 93 -5.65 9.75 5.67
CA ARG A 93 -6.54 9.90 6.83
C ARG A 93 -6.29 8.88 7.95
N VAL A 94 -5.44 7.88 7.69
CA VAL A 94 -5.03 6.88 8.68
C VAL A 94 -3.67 7.29 9.25
N PRO A 95 -3.49 7.38 10.59
CA PRO A 95 -2.17 7.67 11.16
C PRO A 95 -1.11 6.65 10.69
N PRO A 96 0.13 7.07 10.39
CA PRO A 96 1.13 6.22 9.72
C PRO A 96 1.57 5.00 10.54
N PHE A 97 1.49 5.06 11.87
CA PHE A 97 1.85 3.97 12.77
C PHE A 97 0.63 3.23 13.35
N LYS A 98 -0.58 3.50 12.84
CA LYS A 98 -1.79 2.81 13.28
C LYS A 98 -1.78 1.37 12.76
N GLN A 99 -1.82 0.42 13.69
CA GLN A 99 -2.14 -0.99 13.39
C GLN A 99 -3.62 -1.12 13.07
N MET A 100 -3.94 -1.90 12.04
CA MET A 100 -5.31 -2.19 11.64
C MET A 100 -5.45 -3.69 11.33
N PRO A 101 -6.67 -4.25 11.46
CA PRO A 101 -6.94 -5.63 11.07
C PRO A 101 -6.55 -5.87 9.60
N ILE A 102 -5.83 -6.96 9.36
CA ILE A 102 -5.45 -7.40 8.02
C ILE A 102 -6.54 -8.37 7.52
N PRO A 103 -7.06 -8.19 6.29
CA PRO A 103 -7.94 -9.18 5.68
C PRO A 103 -7.32 -10.57 5.71
N HIS A 104 -8.10 -11.58 6.13
CA HIS A 104 -7.62 -12.93 6.43
C HIS A 104 -6.77 -13.53 5.29
N GLU A 105 -7.20 -13.36 4.04
CA GLU A 105 -6.50 -13.84 2.86
C GLU A 105 -5.12 -13.20 2.67
N LEU A 106 -4.95 -11.92 3.05
CA LEU A 106 -3.65 -11.24 3.00
C LEU A 106 -2.77 -11.67 4.19
N GLN A 107 -3.37 -11.90 5.35
CA GLN A 107 -2.66 -12.41 6.53
C GLN A 107 -2.02 -13.76 6.23
N VAL A 108 -2.77 -14.70 5.63
CA VAL A 108 -2.25 -16.01 5.23
C VAL A 108 -1.03 -15.89 4.31
N LEU A 109 -1.08 -14.99 3.32
CA LEU A 109 0.05 -14.76 2.42
C LEU A 109 1.26 -14.16 3.14
N LEU A 110 1.04 -13.21 4.05
CA LEU A 110 2.09 -12.57 4.83
C LEU A 110 2.73 -13.55 5.83
N ASP A 111 1.97 -14.45 6.44
CA ASP A 111 2.48 -15.45 7.36
C ASP A 111 3.40 -16.47 6.65
N HIS A 112 3.02 -16.87 5.43
CA HIS A 112 3.78 -17.85 4.64
C HIS A 112 4.98 -17.22 3.91
N TYR A 113 4.82 -16.01 3.37
CA TYR A 113 5.74 -15.43 2.38
C TYR A 113 6.23 -14.02 2.71
N GLY A 114 5.68 -13.39 3.75
CA GLY A 114 6.07 -12.06 4.23
C GLY A 114 7.49 -12.04 4.78
N ARG A 115 8.06 -10.84 4.85
CA ARG A 115 9.33 -10.65 5.55
C ARG A 115 9.04 -10.74 7.04
N LYS A 116 9.56 -11.77 7.72
CA LYS A 116 9.50 -11.84 9.18
C LYS A 116 10.16 -10.59 9.75
N ALA A 117 9.49 -9.91 10.68
CA ALA A 117 10.16 -8.89 11.47
C ALA A 117 11.29 -9.60 12.24
N GLU A 118 12.54 -9.24 11.97
CA GLU A 118 13.60 -9.51 12.93
C GLU A 118 13.18 -8.84 14.24
N LYS A 119 13.08 -9.64 15.30
CA LYS A 119 12.73 -9.19 16.64
C LYS A 119 13.80 -8.28 17.20
#